data_AF-D6SQI9-F1
#
_entry.id   AF-D6SQI9-F1
#
_cell.length_a   1.000
_cell.length_b   1.000
_cell.length_c   1.000
_cell.angle_alpha   90.00
_cell.angle_beta   90.00
_cell.angle_gamma   90.00
#
_symmetry.space_group_name_H-M   'P 1'
#
loop_
_entity.id
_entity.type
_entity.pdbx_description
1 polymer ?
#
loop_
_entity_poly.entity_id
_entity_poly.type
_entity_poly.pdbx_seq_one_letter_code
_entity_poly.pdbx_strand_id
1 'polypeptide(L)' 'MKTWHWATLIILTLISVIIQLFVPYDQPSWWDRIPVFYVIYGFVGCTLIIFFSKWLGKLMIQKDEKFYDDF' A
#
# COMPACT_ATOMS: atom_id res chain seq x y z
N MET A 1 21.72 -3.42 6.32
CA MET A 1 20.26 -3.38 6.04
C MET A 1 19.60 -4.51 6.81
N LYS A 2 19.17 -4.25 8.05
CA LYS A 2 18.74 -5.28 9.00
C LYS A 2 17.40 -5.87 8.51
N THR A 3 17.37 -7.16 8.18
CA THR A 3 16.22 -7.89 7.57
C THR A 3 14.94 -7.89 8.41
N TRP A 4 15.03 -7.37 9.63
CA TRP A 4 13.97 -7.28 10.62
C TRP A 4 12.71 -6.55 10.11
N HIS A 5 12.88 -5.48 9.33
CA HIS A 5 11.73 -4.74 8.78
C HIS A 5 10.88 -5.58 7.82
N TRP A 6 11.52 -6.45 7.04
CA TRP A 6 10.83 -7.37 6.12
C TRP A 6 10.12 -8.47 6.89
N ALA A 7 10.79 -9.03 7.90
CA ALA A 7 10.20 -10.04 8.79
C ALA A 7 8.97 -9.49 9.53
N THR A 8 9.04 -8.26 10.06
CA THR A 8 7.89 -7.64 10.74
C THR A 8 6.70 -7.43 9.81
N LEU A 9 6.93 -7.02 8.55
CA LEU A 9 5.87 -6.85 7.56
C LEU A 9 5.21 -8.19 7.17
N ILE A 10 6.02 -9.23 6.98
CA ILE A 10 5.52 -10.58 6.69
C ILE A 10 4.70 -11.12 7.86
N ILE A 11 5.16 -10.92 9.10
CA ILE A 11 4.45 -11.38 10.30
C ILE A 11 3.12 -10.64 10.45
N LEU A 12 3.10 -9.31 10.27
CA LEU A 12 1.88 -8.51 10.36
C LEU A 12 0.83 -8.94 9.32
N THR A 13 1.27 -9.23 8.10
CA THR A 13 0.39 -9.69 7.01
C THR A 13 -0.12 -11.12 7.23
N LEU A 14 0.70 -12.02 7.75
CA LEU A 14 0.24 -13.37 8.12
C LEU A 14 -0.80 -13.32 9.25
N ILE A 15 -0.60 -12.48 10.27
CA ILE A 15 -1.54 -12.32 11.38
C ILE A 15 -2.90 -11.81 10.87
N SER A 16 -2.91 -10.82 9.95
CA SER A 16 -4.18 -10.30 9.42
C SER A 16 -4.95 -11.34 8.61
N VAL A 17 -4.26 -12.19 7.84
CA VAL A 17 -4.89 -13.30 7.10
C VAL A 17 -5.47 -14.35 8.05
N ILE A 18 -4.74 -14.70 9.11
CA ILE A 18 -5.20 -15.67 10.11
C ILE A 18 -6.47 -15.16 10.79
N ILE A 19 -6.48 -13.91 11.28
CA ILE A 19 -7.68 -13.32 11.92
C ILE A 19 -8.90 -13.39 10.97
N GLN A 20 -8.69 -13.11 9.69
CA GLN A 20 -9.75 -13.12 8.68
C GLN A 20 -10.31 -14.52 8.39
N LEU A 21 -9.53 -15.59 8.59
CA LEU A 21 -9.99 -16.97 8.44
C LEU A 21 -10.73 -17.49 9.68
N PHE A 22 -10.35 -17.02 10.87
CA PHE A 22 -10.89 -17.51 12.14
C PHE A 22 -12.12 -16.73 12.64
N VAL A 23 -12.35 -15.50 12.16
CA VAL A 23 -13.53 -14.71 12.53
C VAL A 23 -14.67 -15.00 11.55
N PRO A 24 -15.69 -15.79 11.93
CA PRO A 24 -16.88 -15.95 11.11
C PRO A 24 -17.56 -14.59 11.00
N TYR A 25 -17.61 -14.09 9.77
CA TYR A 25 -18.16 -12.79 9.46
C TYR A 25 -19.56 -13.04 8.90
N ASP A 26 -20.60 -12.55 9.58
CA ASP A 26 -21.96 -12.53 9.05
C ASP A 26 -22.00 -11.47 7.95
N GLN A 27 -21.84 -11.88 6.70
CA GLN A 27 -21.56 -10.96 5.59
C GLN A 27 -22.79 -10.74 4.71
N PRO A 28 -23.37 -9.52 4.69
CA PRO A 28 -24.40 -9.15 3.73
C PRO A 28 -23.84 -8.89 2.32
N SER A 29 -22.51 -8.74 2.19
CA SER A 29 -21.82 -8.31 0.98
C SER A 29 -21.22 -9.46 0.17
N TRP A 30 -21.17 -9.36 -1.16
CA TRP A 30 -20.68 -10.42 -2.05
C TRP A 30 -19.14 -10.54 -2.11
N TRP A 31 -18.41 -9.43 -1.94
CA TRP A 31 -16.93 -9.38 -1.96
C TRP A 31 -16.26 -10.08 -0.78
N ASP A 32 -17.06 -10.32 0.24
CA ASP A 32 -16.72 -10.81 1.56
C ASP A 32 -16.53 -12.35 1.54
N ARG A 33 -17.12 -13.02 0.53
CA ARG A 33 -16.91 -14.44 0.19
C ARG A 33 -15.46 -14.76 -0.23
N ILE A 34 -14.67 -13.76 -0.61
CA ILE A 34 -13.30 -13.95 -1.06
C ILE A 34 -12.39 -13.83 0.18
N PRO A 35 -11.90 -14.95 0.76
CA PRO A 35 -10.86 -14.86 1.77
C PRO A 35 -9.67 -14.15 1.11
N VAL A 36 -9.08 -13.15 1.77
CA VAL A 36 -7.98 -12.28 1.28
C VAL A 36 -8.41 -11.00 0.54
N PHE A 37 -9.71 -10.73 0.32
CA PHE A 37 -10.16 -9.49 -0.37
C PHE A 37 -9.56 -8.21 0.25
N TYR A 38 -9.61 -8.10 1.58
CA TYR A 38 -9.14 -6.91 2.29
C TYR A 38 -7.62 -6.70 2.24
N VAL A 39 -6.85 -7.79 2.24
CA VAL A 39 -5.39 -7.74 2.10
C VAL A 39 -5.01 -7.24 0.70
N ILE A 40 -5.67 -7.77 -0.34
CA ILE A 40 -5.47 -7.32 -1.72
C ILE A 40 -5.90 -5.86 -1.87
N TYR A 41 -7.05 -5.49 -1.32
CA TYR A 41 -7.55 -4.12 -1.37
C TYR A 41 -6.58 -3.13 -0.70
N GLY A 42 -6.06 -3.47 0.48
CA GLY A 42 -5.06 -2.65 1.18
C GLY A 42 -3.74 -2.55 0.40
N PHE A 43 -3.27 -3.65 -0.19
CA PHE A 43 -2.06 -3.65 -1.01
C PHE A 43 -2.22 -2.78 -2.26
N VAL A 44 -3.31 -2.96 -2.99
CA VAL A 44 -3.64 -2.16 -4.19
C VAL A 44 -3.80 -0.69 -3.82
N GLY A 45 -4.50 -0.38 -2.72
CA GLY A 45 -4.65 0.98 -2.23
C GLY A 45 -3.31 1.65 -1.93
N CYS A 46 -2.42 0.95 -1.23
CA CYS A 46 -1.08 1.46 -0.93
C CYS A 46 -0.24 1.67 -2.21
N THR A 47 -0.23 0.70 -3.12
CA THR A 47 0.45 0.81 -4.43
C THR A 47 -0.07 2.00 -5.24
N LEU A 48 -1.40 2.18 -5.30
CA LEU A 48 -2.01 3.31 -5.99
C LEU A 48 -1.54 4.64 -5.39
N ILE A 49 -1.58 4.79 -4.06
CA ILE A 49 -1.14 6.03 -3.41
C ILE A 49 0.33 6.35 -3.72
N ILE A 50 1.22 5.35 -3.68
CA ILE A 50 2.64 5.54 -4.03
C ILE A 50 2.79 5.98 -5.50
N PHE A 51 2.06 5.34 -6.41
CA PHE A 51 2.14 5.64 -7.83
C PHE A 51 1.60 7.04 -8.14
N PHE A 52 0.44 7.39 -7.58
CA PHE A 52 -0.15 8.72 -7.69
C PHE A 52 0.75 9.80 -7.09
N SER A 53 1.37 9.53 -5.94
CA SER A 53 2.32 10.45 -5.31
C SER A 53 3.53 10.72 -6.21
N LYS A 54 4.09 9.69 -6.85
CA LYS A 54 5.18 9.85 -7.83
C LYS A 54 4.76 10.63 -9.06
N TRP A 55 3.54 10.39 -9.55
CA TRP A 55 3.00 11.08 -10.72
C TRP A 55 2.76 12.57 -10.44
N LEU A 56 2.12 12.89 -9.30
CA LEU A 56 1.94 14.27 -8.83
C LEU A 56 3.29 14.96 -8.55
N GLY A 57 4.25 14.24 -7.98
CA GLY A 57 5.60 14.77 -7.73
C GLY A 57 6.33 15.20 -9.01
N LYS A 58 6.21 14.43 -10.10
CA LYS A 58 6.75 14.84 -11.41
C LYS A 58 6.04 16.06 -11.98
N LEU A 59 4.72 16.16 -11.80
CA LEU A 59 3.93 17.28 -12.33
C LEU A 59 4.10 18.58 -11.55
N MET A 60 4.27 18.52 -10.22
CA MET A 60 4.33 19.72 -9.37
C MET A 60 5.73 20.17 -8.94
N ILE A 61 6.71 19.26 -8.79
CA ILE A 61 7.98 19.57 -8.09
C ILE A 61 9.21 19.65 -9.00
N GLN A 62 9.15 19.14 -10.23
CA GLN A 62 10.21 19.44 -11.22
C GLN A 62 9.97 20.82 -11.84
N LYS A 63 10.13 21.86 -11.03
CA LYS A 63 10.33 23.23 -11.51
C LYS A 63 11.76 23.29 -12.05
N ASP A 64 11.91 23.53 -13.36
CA ASP A 64 13.19 23.58 -14.08
C ASP A 64 14.29 24.29 -13.28
N GLU A 65 15.46 23.65 -13.23
CA GLU A 65 16.67 24.06 -12.50
C GLU A 65 17.34 25.35 -13.04
N LYS A 66 16.61 26.29 -13.64
CA LYS A 66 17.18 27.54 -14.18
C LYS A 66 17.35 28.64 -13.14
N PHE A 67 17.80 28.30 -11.93
CA PHE A 67 18.01 29.27 -10.85
C PHE A 67 19.49 29.65 -10.61
N TYR A 68 20.40 29.23 -11.50
CA TYR A 68 21.83 29.57 -11.44
C TYR A 68 22.45 29.92 -12.81
N ASP A 69 21.64 30.31 -13.81
CA ASP A 69 22.14 30.70 -15.14
C ASP A 69 22.50 32.21 -15.25
N ASP A 70 22.67 32.92 -14.14
CA ASP A 70 22.90 34.36 -14.13
C ASP A 70 23.98 34.77 -13.10
N PHE A 71 25.24 34.42 -13.38
CA PHE A 71 26.44 35.05 -12.80
C PHE A 71 27.62 35.02 -13.78
#